data_AF-A0A8T3QAZ1-F1
#
_entry.id   AF-A0A8T3QAZ1-F1
#
_cell.length_a   1.000
_cell.length_b   1.000
_cell.length_c   1.000
_cell.angle_alpha   90.00
_cell.angle_beta   90.00
_cell.angle_gamma   90.00
#
_symmetry.space_group_name_H-M   'P 1'
#
loop_
_entity.id
_entity.type
_entity.pdbx_description
1 polymer ?
#
loop_
_entity_poly.entity_id
_entity_poly.type
_entity_poly.pdbx_seq_one_letter_code
_entity_poly.pdbx_strand_id
1 'polypeptide(L)'
;MDLGAKRLELTRPGDAERQVVVPREQDRAEWSAEIDFVAAIRRERPVTLTDFATGLGYMAFLEAVARSAASGCRTVIDGGAIA
;
A
#
# COMPACT_ATOMS: atom_id res chain seq x y z
N MET A 1 -10.81 -3.70 -14.23
CA MET A 1 -9.78 -4.68 -13.86
C MET A 1 -10.45 -6.03 -13.69
N ASP A 2 -9.99 -7.03 -14.42
CA ASP A 2 -10.39 -8.43 -14.25
C ASP A 2 -9.22 -9.19 -13.62
N LEU A 3 -9.36 -9.57 -12.36
CA LEU A 3 -8.30 -10.24 -11.59
C LEU A 3 -8.15 -11.72 -11.97
N GLY A 4 -9.25 -12.39 -12.39
CA GLY A 4 -9.22 -13.81 -12.77
C GLY A 4 -8.57 -14.01 -14.13
N ALA A 5 -8.89 -13.14 -15.09
CA ALA A 5 -8.26 -13.12 -16.42
C ALA A 5 -6.93 -12.34 -16.43
N LYS A 6 -6.52 -11.73 -15.31
CA LYS A 6 -5.36 -10.83 -15.19
C LYS A 6 -5.32 -9.74 -16.27
N ARG A 7 -6.49 -9.13 -16.57
CA ARG A 7 -6.65 -8.14 -17.63
C ARG A 7 -6.97 -6.75 -17.07
N LEU A 8 -6.20 -5.76 -17.51
CA LEU A 8 -6.46 -4.35 -17.25
C LEU A 8 -7.03 -3.71 -18.51
N GLU A 9 -8.14 -2.99 -18.34
CA GLU A 9 -8.81 -2.27 -19.40
C GLU A 9 -9.05 -0.83 -18.94
N LEU A 10 -8.84 0.12 -19.85
CA LEU A 10 -9.02 1.55 -19.63
C LEU A 10 -10.00 2.09 -20.67
N THR A 11 -10.93 2.94 -20.23
CA THR A 11 -11.75 3.78 -21.10
C THR A 11 -11.43 5.23 -20.78
N ARG A 12 -11.12 6.02 -21.80
CA ARG A 12 -10.92 7.47 -21.63
C ARG A 12 -12.25 8.19 -21.83
N PRO A 13 -12.43 9.40 -21.27
CA PRO A 13 -13.62 10.20 -21.53
C PRO A 13 -13.81 10.42 -23.03
N GLY A 14 -14.98 10.05 -23.55
CA GLY A 14 -15.31 10.17 -24.99
C GLY A 14 -15.07 8.91 -25.82
N ASP A 15 -14.37 7.90 -25.30
CA ASP A 15 -14.20 6.62 -25.99
C ASP A 15 -15.40 5.70 -25.77
N ALA A 16 -15.89 5.10 -26.86
CA ALA A 16 -16.96 4.11 -26.81
C ALA A 16 -16.45 2.70 -26.41
N GLU A 17 -15.15 2.43 -26.58
CA GLU A 17 -14.57 1.10 -26.40
C GLU A 17 -13.54 1.06 -25.26
N ARG A 18 -13.40 -0.12 -24.64
CA ARG A 18 -12.38 -0.41 -23.63
C ARG A 18 -11.08 -0.88 -24.30
N GLN A 19 -9.97 -0.22 -23.99
CA GLN A 19 -8.66 -0.63 -24.49
C GLN A 19 -7.94 -1.49 -23.44
N VAL A 20 -7.35 -2.60 -23.87
CA VAL A 20 -6.48 -3.42 -23.01
C VAL A 20 -5.19 -2.66 -22.73
N VAL A 21 -4.83 -2.53 -21.45
CA VAL A 21 -3.61 -1.88 -21.00
C VAL A 21 -2.64 -2.93 -20.50
N VAL A 22 -1.41 -2.89 -21.02
CA VAL A 22 -0.29 -3.68 -20.52
C VAL A 22 0.63 -2.75 -19.72
N PRO A 23 0.92 -3.07 -18.45
CA PRO A 23 1.91 -2.30 -17.67
C PRO A 23 3.26 -2.31 -18.37
N ARG A 24 3.95 -1.15 -18.35
CA ARG A 24 5.34 -1.07 -18.80
C ARG A 24 6.20 -1.96 -17.91
N GLU A 25 7.30 -2.49 -18.44
CA GLU A 25 8.11 -3.46 -17.71
C GLU A 25 8.61 -2.91 -16.36
N GLN A 26 9.02 -1.63 -16.32
CA GLN A 26 9.45 -0.97 -15.09
C GLN A 26 8.33 -0.73 -14.06
N ASP A 27 7.06 -0.77 -14.48
CA ASP A 27 5.91 -0.62 -13.58
C ASP A 27 5.41 -1.97 -13.07
N ARG A 28 6.01 -3.09 -13.54
CA ARG A 28 5.69 -4.42 -13.03
C ARG A 28 6.35 -4.58 -11.67
N ALA A 29 5.54 -4.50 -10.63
CA ALA A 29 5.95 -4.87 -9.29
C ALA A 29 5.71 -6.37 -9.07
N GLU A 30 6.74 -7.07 -8.62
CA GLU A 30 6.59 -8.42 -8.09
C GLU A 30 6.28 -8.37 -6.59
N TRP A 31 5.61 -9.41 -6.10
CA TRP A 31 5.44 -9.61 -4.67
C TRP A 31 6.79 -9.97 -4.04
N SER A 32 7.47 -8.95 -3.50
CA SER A 32 8.86 -9.03 -3.02
C SER A 32 9.02 -8.60 -1.56
N ALA A 33 7.92 -8.20 -0.89
CA ALA A 33 7.96 -7.62 0.46
C ALA A 33 8.72 -8.51 1.47
N GLU A 34 8.42 -9.81 1.53
CA GLU A 34 9.06 -10.75 2.45
C GLU A 34 10.52 -11.02 2.08
N ILE A 35 10.82 -11.09 0.77
CA ILE A 35 12.19 -11.31 0.26
C ILE A 35 13.08 -10.11 0.63
N ASP A 36 12.56 -8.90 0.47
CA ASP A 36 13.25 -7.66 0.80
C ASP A 36 13.43 -7.50 2.31
N PHE A 37 12.41 -7.88 3.10
CA PHE A 37 12.48 -7.89 4.55
C PHE A 37 13.57 -8.84 5.08
N VAL A 38 13.63 -10.08 4.58
CA VAL A 38 14.67 -11.06 4.99
C VAL A 38 16.06 -10.57 4.59
N ALA A 39 16.23 -10.04 3.38
CA ALA A 39 17.51 -9.48 2.93
C ALA A 39 17.96 -8.30 3.81
N ALA A 40 17.03 -7.45 4.25
CA ALA A 40 17.33 -6.36 5.18
C ALA A 40 17.79 -6.85 6.55
N ILE A 41 17.14 -7.87 7.11
CA ILE A 41 17.58 -8.51 8.37
C ILE A 41 19.01 -9.06 8.24
N ARG A 42 19.31 -9.69 7.09
CA ARG A 42 20.63 -10.25 6.79
C ARG A 42 21.67 -9.19 6.42
N ARG A 43 21.28 -7.91 6.37
CA ARG A 43 22.12 -6.77 5.97
C ARG A 43 22.62 -6.85 4.53
N GLU A 44 21.91 -7.58 3.67
CA GLU A 44 22.24 -7.72 2.25
C GLU A 44 21.71 -6.54 1.43
N ARG A 45 20.58 -5.94 1.83
CA ARG A 45 19.94 -4.80 1.15
C ARG A 45 19.32 -3.83 2.17
N PRO A 46 19.32 -2.52 1.94
CA PRO A 46 18.63 -1.57 2.82
C PRO A 46 17.11 -1.63 2.66
N VAL A 47 16.36 -1.22 3.68
CA VAL A 47 14.91 -0.97 3.56
C VAL A 47 14.70 0.30 2.74
N THR A 48 13.94 0.21 1.65
CA THR A 48 13.70 1.34 0.72
C THR A 48 12.24 1.77 0.61
N LEU A 49 11.32 0.97 1.15
CA LEU A 49 9.89 1.22 1.08
C LEU A 49 9.41 1.94 2.36
N THR A 50 8.84 1.19 3.29
CA THR A 50 8.28 1.74 4.53
C THR A 50 9.34 1.75 5.63
N ASP A 51 9.74 2.94 6.09
CA ASP A 51 10.59 3.09 7.27
C ASP A 51 9.80 2.91 8.58
N PHE A 52 10.53 2.87 9.69
CA PHE A 52 9.92 2.64 11.00
C PHE A 52 8.96 3.75 11.42
N ALA A 53 9.32 5.02 11.21
CA ALA A 53 8.49 6.15 11.64
C ALA A 53 7.16 6.17 10.88
N THR A 54 7.21 5.91 9.57
CA THR A 54 6.04 5.75 8.71
C THR A 54 5.19 4.57 9.15
N GLY A 55 5.82 3.42 9.42
CA GLY A 55 5.13 2.24 9.94
C GLY A 55 4.44 2.47 11.27
N LEU A 56 5.09 3.18 12.20
CA LEU A 56 4.54 3.55 13.50
C LEU A 56 3.32 4.47 13.35
N GLY A 57 3.40 5.48 12.48
CA GLY A 57 2.27 6.35 12.17
C GLY A 57 1.07 5.58 11.59
N TYR A 58 1.33 4.59 10.73
CA TYR A 58 0.29 3.72 10.21
C TYR A 58 -0.37 2.87 11.31
N MET A 59 0.42 2.35 12.25
CA MET A 59 -0.11 1.60 13.39
C MET A 59 -0.98 2.47 14.31
N ALA A 60 -0.57 3.71 14.57
CA ALA A 60 -1.38 4.66 15.34
C ALA A 60 -2.72 4.97 14.65
N PHE A 61 -2.72 5.07 13.32
CA PHE A 61 -3.96 5.20 12.55
C PHE A 61 -4.86 3.97 12.69
N LEU A 62 -4.32 2.76 12.51
CA LEU A 62 -5.10 1.52 12.66
C LEU A 62 -5.70 1.38 14.07
N GLU A 63 -4.95 1.75 15.10
CA GLU A 63 -5.45 1.80 16.47
C GLU A 63 -6.63 2.78 16.61
N ALA A 64 -6.50 4.00 16.07
CA ALA A 64 -7.57 4.99 16.12
C ALA A 64 -8.83 4.54 15.38
N VAL A 65 -8.68 3.86 14.24
CA VAL A 65 -9.80 3.23 13.51
C VAL A 65 -10.48 2.17 14.36
N ALA A 66 -9.72 1.27 14.98
CA ALA A 66 -10.26 0.22 15.84
C ALA A 66 -11.03 0.81 17.04
N ARG A 67 -10.46 1.83 17.71
CA ARG A 67 -11.12 2.54 18.81
C ARG A 67 -12.39 3.26 18.35
N SER A 68 -12.39 3.85 17.16
CA SER A 68 -13.56 4.53 16.60
C SER A 68 -14.67 3.54 16.28
N ALA A 69 -14.33 2.41 15.64
CA ALA A 69 -15.30 1.36 15.33
C ALA A 69 -15.92 0.76 16.60
N ALA A 70 -15.13 0.55 17.66
CA ALA A 70 -15.62 0.01 18.93
C ALA A 70 -16.52 0.99 19.71
N SER A 71 -16.24 2.29 19.62
CA SER A 71 -16.98 3.32 20.38
C SER A 71 -18.11 3.98 19.60
N GLY A 72 -18.10 3.91 18.27
CA GLY A 72 -18.98 4.69 17.40
C GLY A 72 -18.69 6.20 17.42
N CYS A 73 -17.58 6.63 18.00
CA CYS A 73 -17.23 8.03 18.18
C CYS A 73 -16.00 8.41 17.34
N ARG A 74 -15.88 9.71 17.06
CA ARG A 74 -14.66 10.29 16.48
C ARG A 74 -13.49 10.09 17.45
N THR A 75 -12.38 9.56 16.93
CA THR A 75 -11.10 9.47 17.63
C THR A 75 -10.10 10.49 17.06
N VAL A 76 -9.10 10.85 17.86
CA VAL A 76 -8.01 11.75 17.47
C VAL A 76 -6.70 10.98 17.66
N ILE A 77 -5.82 11.08 16.68
CA ILE A 77 -4.45 10.53 16.75
C ILE A 77 -3.58 11.65 17.32
N ASP A 78 -2.95 11.41 18.46
CA ASP A 78 -2.08 12.39 19.09
C ASP A 78 -0.72 12.44 18.38
N GLY A 79 -0.28 13.62 17.98
CA GLY A 79 0.91 13.81 17.14
C GLY A 79 2.24 13.55 17.84
N GLY A 80 2.23 13.38 19.17
CA GLY A 80 3.43 13.12 19.97
C GLY A 80 3.98 11.69 19.85
N ALA A 81 3.22 10.75 19.29
CA ALA A 81 3.63 9.34 19.15
C ALA A 81 4.36 9.04 17.82
N ILE A 82 4.48 10.03 16.93
CA ILE A 82 4.92 9.87 15.54
C ILE A 82 6.11 10.78 15.16
N ALA A 83 6.75 11.41 16.16
CA ALA A 83 7.92 12.30 15.98
C ALA A 83 9.24 11.60 16.33
#